data_AF-A0A8H4S0U2-F1
#
_entry.id   AF-A0A8H4S0U2-F1
#
_cell.length_a   1.000
_cell.length_b   1.000
_cell.length_c   1.000
_cell.angle_alpha   90.00
_cell.angle_beta   90.00
_cell.angle_gamma   90.00
#
_symmetry.space_group_name_H-M   'P 1'
#
loop_
_entity.id
_entity.type
_entity.pdbx_description
1 polymer ?
#
loop_
_entity_poly.entity_id
_entity_poly.type
_entity_poly.pdbx_seq_one_letter_code
_entity_poly.pdbx_strand_id
1 'polypeptide(L)'
;MSQILDNSSTEMSTWERAYLNAWRHFHTRILDVLDRLAWQSLSPNYREETINQLGRLPVEVDRIRNTGQAMFEHVPGCLTVREQPLTYFAGDFLRDCHKLDFTLNMLLWRLMNNPNSDRTVYNRLLILLHSITDRVRN
;
A
#
# COMPACT_ATOMS: atom_id res chain seq x y z
N MET A 1 25.22 36.32 22.65
CA MET A 1 24.52 35.21 23.34
C MET A 1 23.05 35.57 23.34
N SER A 2 22.10 34.84 22.76
CA SER A 2 22.08 33.46 22.28
C SER A 2 21.17 33.35 21.06
N GLN A 3 21.60 32.56 20.08
CA GLN A 3 20.75 32.07 18.99
C GLN A 3 19.75 31.07 19.59
N ILE A 4 18.45 31.33 19.42
CA ILE A 4 17.44 30.27 19.44
C ILE A 4 17.25 29.90 17.98
N LEU A 5 18.02 28.91 17.52
CA LEU A 5 17.66 28.18 16.31
C LEU A 5 16.39 27.39 16.65
N ASP A 6 15.25 27.83 16.12
CA ASP A 6 14.08 26.99 15.96
C ASP A 6 14.42 25.88 14.95
N ASN A 7 15.14 24.88 15.43
CA ASN A 7 15.23 23.56 14.81
C ASN A 7 14.05 22.73 15.30
N SER A 8 12.81 23.13 14.99
CA SER A 8 11.69 22.20 15.01
C SER A 8 11.73 21.36 13.73
N SER A 9 12.77 20.53 13.61
CA SER A 9 12.65 19.34 12.77
C SER A 9 11.58 18.49 13.44
N THR A 10 10.36 18.52 12.93
CA THR A 10 9.24 17.71 13.44
C THR A 10 9.64 16.25 13.39
N GLU A 11 10.14 15.72 14.51
CA GLU A 11 10.53 14.32 14.61
C GLU A 11 9.27 13.46 14.47
N MET A 12 9.14 12.82 13.30
CA MET A 12 8.05 11.87 13.04
C MET A 12 8.06 10.75 14.07
N SER A 13 6.89 10.50 14.68
CA SER A 13 6.74 9.47 15.70
C SER A 13 7.06 8.07 15.13
N THR A 14 7.43 7.14 16.01
CA THR A 14 7.71 5.76 15.61
C THR A 14 6.50 5.11 14.92
N TRP A 15 5.28 5.47 15.32
CA TRP A 15 4.04 4.96 14.75
C TRP A 15 3.77 5.49 13.34
N GLU A 16 3.92 6.80 13.13
CA GLU A 16 3.81 7.42 11.79
C GLU A 16 4.85 6.85 10.84
N ARG A 17 6.09 6.66 11.33
CA ARG A 17 7.17 6.03 10.55
C ARG A 17 6.81 4.59 10.16
N ALA A 18 6.27 3.80 11.09
CA ALA A 18 5.84 2.43 10.81
C ALA A 18 4.72 2.38 9.77
N TYR A 19 3.76 3.30 9.84
CA TYR A 19 2.68 3.45 8.87
C TYR A 19 3.21 3.80 7.46
N LEU A 20 4.07 4.82 7.33
CA LEU A 20 4.65 5.18 6.04
C LEU A 20 5.53 4.06 5.47
N ASN A 21 6.28 3.35 6.33
CA ASN A 21 7.07 2.21 5.90
C ASN A 21 6.19 1.06 5.38
N ALA A 22 4.99 0.85 5.93
CA ALA A 22 4.04 -0.14 5.41
C ALA A 22 3.56 0.23 3.99
N TRP A 23 3.22 1.51 3.75
CA TRP A 23 2.88 2.00 2.41
C TRP A 23 4.02 1.87 1.41
N ARG A 24 5.24 2.26 1.81
CA ARG A 24 6.45 2.11 0.98
C ARG A 24 6.69 0.65 0.62
N HIS A 25 6.57 -0.25 1.59
CA HIS A 25 6.76 -1.68 1.33
C HIS A 25 5.71 -2.21 0.36
N PHE A 26 4.44 -1.87 0.56
CA PHE A 26 3.35 -2.25 -0.36
C PHE A 26 3.60 -1.73 -1.78
N HIS A 27 4.03 -0.48 -1.93
CA HIS A 27 4.38 0.10 -3.22
C HIS A 27 5.52 -0.67 -3.91
N THR A 28 6.60 -1.01 -3.20
CA THR A 28 7.68 -1.86 -3.73
C THR A 28 7.16 -3.22 -4.18
N ARG A 29 6.27 -3.86 -3.40
CA ARG A 29 5.69 -5.15 -3.77
C ARG A 29 4.82 -5.08 -5.03
N ILE A 30 4.07 -4.00 -5.22
CA ILE A 30 3.32 -3.80 -6.47
C ILE A 30 4.28 -3.68 -7.66
N LEU A 31 5.38 -2.92 -7.51
CA LEU A 31 6.40 -2.80 -8.56
C LEU A 31 7.02 -4.17 -8.92
N ASP A 32 7.38 -4.97 -7.92
CA ASP A 32 7.92 -6.33 -8.14
C ASP A 32 6.96 -7.19 -8.98
N VAL A 33 5.64 -7.11 -8.71
CA VAL A 33 4.63 -7.85 -9.46
C VAL A 33 4.45 -7.27 -10.87
N LEU A 34 4.47 -5.95 -11.03
CA LEU A 34 4.38 -5.29 -12.33
C LEU A 34 5.55 -5.66 -13.25
N ASP A 35 6.78 -5.64 -12.73
CA ASP A 35 7.98 -6.06 -13.47
C ASP A 35 7.82 -7.50 -13.94
N ARG A 36 7.29 -8.38 -13.08
CA ARG A 36 7.04 -9.77 -13.48
C ARG A 36 5.99 -9.89 -14.58
N LEU A 37 4.90 -9.15 -14.48
CA LEU A 37 3.85 -9.17 -15.51
C LEU A 37 4.31 -8.55 -16.84
N ALA A 38 5.29 -7.64 -16.83
CA ALA A 38 5.84 -7.02 -18.04
C ALA A 38 6.71 -7.97 -18.87
N TRP A 39 7.46 -8.86 -18.22
CA TRP A 39 8.37 -9.81 -18.87
C TRP A 39 7.69 -10.95 -19.64
N GLN A 40 6.38 -11.20 -19.42
CA GLN A 40 5.54 -12.13 -20.20
C GLN A 40 6.18 -13.50 -20.51
N SER A 41 6.87 -14.10 -19.54
CA SER A 41 7.48 -15.43 -19.72
C SER A 41 6.41 -16.52 -19.81
N LEU A 42 6.57 -17.44 -20.77
CA LEU A 42 5.71 -18.61 -20.94
C LEU A 42 6.01 -19.76 -19.97
N SER A 43 6.99 -19.59 -19.07
CA SER A 43 7.38 -20.63 -18.11
C SER A 43 6.29 -20.85 -17.05
N PRO A 44 5.83 -22.09 -16.80
CA PRO A 44 4.87 -22.40 -15.76
C PRO A 44 5.33 -21.93 -14.36
N ASN A 45 6.60 -22.16 -14.03
CA ASN A 45 7.20 -21.72 -12.75
C ASN A 45 7.18 -20.20 -12.63
N TYR A 46 7.34 -19.49 -13.74
CA TYR A 46 7.29 -18.04 -13.75
C TYR A 46 5.88 -17.54 -13.41
N ARG A 47 4.86 -18.16 -14.03
CA ARG A 47 3.46 -17.82 -13.78
C ARG A 47 3.06 -18.11 -12.34
N GLU A 48 3.41 -19.28 -11.82
CA GLU A 48 3.14 -19.66 -10.42
C GLU A 48 3.75 -18.64 -9.45
N GLU A 49 5.01 -18.26 -9.67
CA GLU A 49 5.65 -17.27 -8.81
C GLU A 49 4.99 -15.88 -8.94
N THR A 50 4.48 -15.49 -10.12
CA THR A 50 3.75 -14.21 -10.28
C THR A 50 2.43 -14.25 -9.49
N ILE A 51 1.73 -15.39 -9.53
CA ILE A 51 0.52 -15.61 -8.73
C ILE A 51 0.85 -15.53 -7.23
N ASN A 52 1.94 -16.17 -6.79
CA ASN A 52 2.38 -16.14 -5.39
C ASN A 52 2.71 -14.72 -4.92
N GLN A 53 3.42 -13.94 -5.73
CA GLN A 53 3.77 -12.55 -5.39
C GLN A 53 2.52 -11.64 -5.37
N LEU A 54 1.62 -11.77 -6.34
CA LEU A 54 0.34 -11.06 -6.32
C LEU A 54 -0.51 -11.46 -5.10
N GLY A 55 -0.51 -12.73 -4.73
CA GLY A 55 -1.21 -13.26 -3.56
C GLY A 55 -0.69 -12.75 -2.21
N ARG A 56 0.51 -12.14 -2.18
CA ARG A 56 1.04 -11.48 -0.96
C ARG A 56 0.56 -10.04 -0.80
N LEU A 57 0.08 -9.39 -1.86
CA LEU A 57 -0.37 -7.99 -1.79
C LEU A 57 -1.52 -7.76 -0.78
N PRO A 58 -2.52 -8.64 -0.65
CA PRO A 58 -3.51 -8.57 0.43
C PRO A 58 -2.92 -8.52 1.84
N VAL A 59 -1.87 -9.30 2.11
CA VAL A 59 -1.19 -9.34 3.41
C VAL A 59 -0.52 -7.99 3.73
N GLU A 60 0.00 -7.32 2.71
CA GLU A 60 0.56 -5.97 2.87
C GLU A 60 -0.52 -4.92 3.16
N VAL A 61 -1.74 -5.08 2.63
CA VAL A 61 -2.88 -4.22 2.98
C VAL A 61 -3.29 -4.42 4.43
N ASP A 62 -3.31 -5.66 4.93
CA ASP A 62 -3.55 -5.94 6.35
C ASP A 62 -2.46 -5.30 7.23
N ARG A 63 -1.21 -5.34 6.80
CA ARG A 63 -0.09 -4.67 7.51
C ARG A 63 -0.30 -3.16 7.58
N ILE A 64 -0.70 -2.53 6.48
CA ILE A 64 -1.06 -1.10 6.43
C ILE A 64 -2.22 -0.81 7.39
N ARG A 65 -3.26 -1.63 7.39
CA ARG A 65 -4.41 -1.47 8.28
C ARG A 65 -3.97 -1.48 9.74
N ASN A 66 -3.18 -2.48 10.13
CA ASN A 66 -2.74 -2.67 11.50
C ASN A 66 -1.82 -1.53 11.97
N THR A 67 -0.86 -1.08 11.13
CA THR A 67 0.01 0.05 11.50
C THR A 67 -0.74 1.37 11.53
N GLY A 68 -1.71 1.57 10.62
CA GLY A 68 -2.60 2.74 10.65
C GLY A 68 -3.44 2.79 11.92
N GLN A 69 -4.04 1.66 12.32
CA GLN A 69 -4.79 1.58 13.57
C GLN A 69 -3.93 1.91 14.79
N ALA A 70 -2.75 1.30 14.91
CA ALA A 70 -1.83 1.57 16.01
C ALA A 70 -1.39 3.05 16.05
N MET A 71 -1.17 3.66 14.88
CA MET A 71 -0.88 5.08 14.78
C MET A 71 -2.03 5.95 15.31
N PHE A 72 -3.28 5.66 14.93
CA PHE A 72 -4.44 6.40 15.45
C PHE A 72 -4.65 6.24 16.95
N GLU A 73 -4.35 5.06 17.50
CA GLU A 73 -4.47 4.79 18.94
C GLU A 73 -3.39 5.52 19.78
N HIS A 74 -2.19 5.69 19.23
CA HIS A 74 -1.04 6.20 19.98
C HIS A 74 -0.61 7.64 19.65
N VAL A 75 -1.14 8.25 18.59
CA VAL A 75 -0.82 9.64 18.19
C VAL A 75 -2.09 10.50 18.26
N PRO A 76 -2.32 11.20 19.40
CA PRO A 76 -3.47 12.10 19.54
C PRO A 76 -3.47 13.18 18.45
N GLY A 77 -4.59 13.33 17.74
CA GLY A 77 -4.71 14.36 16.70
C GLY A 77 -3.88 14.08 15.44
N CYS A 78 -3.56 12.82 15.14
CA CYS A 78 -2.90 12.43 13.90
C CYS A 78 -3.70 12.88 12.66
N LEU A 79 -3.30 14.02 12.07
CA LEU A 79 -3.89 14.65 10.88
C LEU A 79 -3.39 14.03 9.57
N THR A 80 -2.62 12.93 9.65
CA THR A 80 -1.71 12.44 8.59
C THR A 80 -2.38 12.04 7.30
N VAL A 81 -3.70 12.09 7.23
CA VAL A 81 -4.40 11.92 5.99
C VAL A 81 -5.54 12.95 5.95
N ARG A 82 -5.31 14.07 5.25
CA ARG A 82 -6.31 15.09 4.86
C ARG A 82 -6.78 16.12 5.88
N GLU A 83 -6.09 16.34 7.01
CA GLU A 83 -6.46 17.41 7.97
C GLU A 83 -7.90 17.29 8.52
N GLN A 84 -8.51 16.10 8.45
CA GLN A 84 -9.87 15.85 8.89
C GLN A 84 -9.92 15.22 10.29
N PRO A 85 -11.04 15.35 11.02
CA PRO A 85 -11.18 14.78 12.36
C PRO A 85 -10.95 13.26 12.38
N LEU A 86 -10.22 12.80 13.41
CA LEU A 86 -9.75 11.41 13.59
C LEU A 86 -10.87 10.34 13.46
N THR A 87 -12.07 10.64 13.96
CA THR A 87 -13.25 9.76 13.91
C THR A 87 -13.83 9.58 12.52
N TYR A 88 -13.74 10.59 11.65
CA TYR A 88 -14.13 10.50 10.25
C TYR A 88 -13.09 9.72 9.44
N PHE A 89 -11.81 9.86 9.83
CA PHE A 89 -10.68 9.27 9.12
C PHE A 89 -10.55 7.75 9.29
N ALA A 90 -10.81 7.21 10.49
CA ALA A 90 -10.72 5.76 10.73
C ALA A 90 -11.73 4.95 9.87
N GLY A 91 -12.95 5.44 9.70
CA GLY A 91 -13.99 4.76 8.91
C GLY A 91 -13.65 4.72 7.41
N ASP A 92 -13.19 5.83 6.85
CA ASP A 92 -12.79 5.90 5.44
C ASP A 92 -11.49 5.14 5.16
N PHE A 93 -10.52 5.19 6.09
CA PHE A 93 -9.29 4.42 6.00
C PHE A 93 -9.55 2.90 5.96
N LEU A 94 -10.37 2.39 6.87
CA LEU A 94 -10.74 0.97 6.88
C LEU A 94 -11.49 0.57 5.62
N ARG A 95 -12.40 1.43 5.13
CA ARG A 95 -13.12 1.22 3.88
C ARG A 95 -12.17 1.17 2.69
N ASP A 96 -11.17 2.03 2.65
CA ASP A 96 -10.13 2.03 1.62
C ASP A 96 -9.28 0.76 1.68
N CYS A 97 -8.88 0.31 2.87
CA CYS A 97 -8.17 -0.96 3.02
C CYS A 97 -9.00 -2.15 2.49
N HIS A 98 -10.29 -2.22 2.82
CA HIS A 98 -11.18 -3.27 2.29
C HIS A 98 -11.34 -3.19 0.77
N LYS A 99 -11.41 -1.99 0.19
CA LYS A 99 -11.46 -1.82 -1.27
C LYS A 99 -10.17 -2.29 -1.94
N LEU A 100 -9.01 -2.00 -1.35
CA LEU A 100 -7.72 -2.45 -1.85
C LEU A 100 -7.64 -3.98 -1.79
N ASP A 101 -7.94 -4.58 -0.65
CA ASP A 101 -7.94 -6.02 -0.46
C ASP A 101 -8.87 -6.72 -1.48
N PHE A 102 -10.12 -6.27 -1.60
CA PHE A 102 -11.06 -6.79 -2.59
C PHE A 102 -10.52 -6.68 -4.02
N THR A 103 -9.96 -5.52 -4.38
CA THR A 103 -9.38 -5.30 -5.71
C THR A 103 -8.25 -6.28 -5.99
N LEU A 104 -7.33 -6.45 -5.05
CA LEU A 104 -6.19 -7.36 -5.18
C LEU A 104 -6.64 -8.82 -5.28
N ASN A 105 -7.60 -9.24 -4.46
CA ASN A 105 -8.17 -10.60 -4.52
C ASN A 105 -8.86 -10.87 -5.87
N MET A 106 -9.55 -9.87 -6.43
CA MET A 106 -10.13 -9.99 -7.78
C MET A 106 -9.08 -10.09 -8.88
N LEU A 107 -7.96 -9.37 -8.74
CA LEU A 107 -6.83 -9.46 -9.68
C LEU A 107 -6.13 -10.81 -9.58
N LEU A 108 -5.92 -11.32 -8.36
CA LEU A 108 -5.36 -12.64 -8.10
C LEU A 108 -6.25 -13.73 -8.71
N TRP A 109 -7.54 -13.70 -8.40
CA TRP A 109 -8.50 -14.65 -8.97
C TRP A 109 -8.47 -14.64 -10.49
N ARG A 110 -8.43 -13.45 -11.10
CA ARG A 110 -8.34 -13.30 -12.56
C ARG A 110 -7.05 -13.90 -13.11
N LEU A 111 -5.91 -13.65 -12.46
CA LEU A 111 -4.63 -14.21 -12.87
C LEU A 111 -4.62 -15.75 -12.74
N MET A 112 -5.20 -16.31 -11.69
CA MET A 112 -5.28 -17.77 -11.51
C MET A 112 -6.17 -18.44 -12.56
N ASN A 113 -7.31 -17.83 -12.91
CA ASN A 113 -8.35 -18.48 -13.70
C ASN A 113 -8.34 -18.09 -15.19
N ASN A 114 -7.56 -17.08 -15.60
CA ASN A 114 -7.49 -16.64 -16.99
C ASN A 114 -6.02 -16.49 -17.45
N PRO A 115 -5.50 -17.47 -18.23
CA PRO A 115 -4.13 -17.49 -18.76
C PRO A 115 -3.72 -16.24 -19.54
N ASN A 116 -4.67 -15.55 -20.17
CA ASN A 116 -4.39 -14.39 -21.05
C ASN A 116 -4.64 -13.04 -20.35
N SER A 117 -4.82 -13.04 -19.03
CA SER A 117 -5.22 -11.84 -18.28
C SER A 117 -4.06 -10.97 -17.80
N ASP A 118 -2.81 -11.40 -17.97
CA ASP A 118 -1.60 -10.74 -17.45
C ASP A 118 -1.56 -9.24 -17.78
N ARG A 119 -1.83 -8.85 -19.04
CA ARG A 119 -1.88 -7.43 -19.44
C ARG A 119 -2.98 -6.64 -18.75
N THR A 120 -4.13 -7.28 -18.51
CA THR A 120 -5.24 -6.63 -17.80
C THR A 120 -4.91 -6.46 -16.33
N VAL A 121 -4.31 -7.47 -15.70
CA VAL A 121 -3.85 -7.42 -14.31
C VAL A 121 -2.77 -6.35 -14.15
N TYR A 122 -1.79 -6.31 -15.06
CA TYR A 122 -0.76 -5.27 -15.13
C TYR A 122 -1.35 -3.87 -15.18
N ASN A 123 -2.25 -3.59 -16.12
CA ASN A 123 -2.85 -2.26 -16.27
C ASN A 123 -3.63 -1.84 -15.01
N ARG A 124 -4.33 -2.78 -14.36
CA ARG A 124 -5.09 -2.51 -13.14
C ARG A 124 -4.18 -2.27 -11.94
N LEU A 125 -3.09 -3.03 -11.80
CA LEU A 125 -2.07 -2.79 -10.78
C LEU A 125 -1.35 -1.45 -10.99
N LEU A 126 -1.12 -1.05 -12.24
CA LEU A 126 -0.51 0.24 -12.56
C LEU A 126 -1.41 1.42 -12.15
N ILE A 127 -2.72 1.33 -12.44
CA ILE A 127 -3.70 2.32 -11.98
C ILE A 127 -3.74 2.36 -10.45
N LEU A 128 -3.72 1.20 -9.80
CA LEU A 128 -3.68 1.10 -8.35
C LEU A 128 -2.45 1.78 -7.77
N LEU A 129 -1.26 1.46 -8.30
CA LEU A 129 0.00 2.06 -7.91
C LEU A 129 -0.06 3.59 -7.99
N HIS A 130 -0.56 4.11 -9.11
CA HIS A 130 -0.71 5.55 -9.30
C HIS A 130 -1.60 6.17 -8.22
N SER A 131 -2.74 5.54 -7.92
CA SER A 131 -3.69 6.03 -6.90
C SER A 131 -3.18 6.03 -5.46
N ILE A 132 -2.10 5.29 -5.17
CA ILE A 132 -1.49 5.24 -3.83
C ILE A 132 -0.16 6.00 -3.75
N THR A 133 0.32 6.62 -4.84
CA THR A 133 1.62 7.31 -4.88
C THR A 133 1.72 8.41 -3.82
N ASP A 134 0.65 9.17 -3.63
CA ASP A 134 0.59 10.26 -2.65
C ASP A 134 0.66 9.74 -1.21
N ARG A 135 0.36 8.45 -0.97
CA ARG A 135 0.48 7.81 0.36
C ARG A 135 1.92 7.44 0.72
N VAL A 136 2.80 7.45 -0.29
CA VAL A 136 4.24 7.12 -0.16
C VAL A 136 5.10 8.39 -0.07
N ARG A 137 4.65 9.47 -0.72
CA ARG A 137 5.30 10.78 -0.71
C ARG A 137 4.82 11.59 0.50
N ASN A 138 5.44 11.34 1.64
CA ASN A 138 5.55 12.24 2.81
C ASN A 138 6.83 11.89 3.56
#